data_AF-A0A7Y4X960-F1
#
_entry.id   AF-A0A7Y4X960-F1
#
_cell.length_a   1.000
_cell.length_b   1.000
_cell.length_c   1.000
_cell.angle_alpha   90.00
_cell.angle_beta   90.00
_cell.angle_gamma   90.00
#
_symmetry.space_group_name_H-M   'P 1'
#
loop_
_entity.id
_entity.type
_entity.pdbx_description
1 polymer ?
#
loop_
_entity_poly.entity_id
_entity_poly.type
_entity_poly.pdbx_seq_one_letter_code
_entity_poly.pdbx_strand_id
1 'polypeptide(L)'
;MLTTVEAEVDVNGAVTLLEPLRLNKKSRAILTLLESERALLTEEETQLAEVRFARWIGAASLGYPTGADNESIDADLAREYGRGLDGDE
;
A
#
# COMPACT_ATOMS: atom_id res chain seq x y z
N MET A 1 -28.47 -8.82 0.00
CA MET A 1 -27.14 -9.22 -0.51
C MET A 1 -26.48 -7.95 -1.01
N LEU A 2 -25.34 -7.58 -0.44
CA LEU A 2 -24.56 -6.44 -0.89
C LEU A 2 -23.66 -6.89 -2.04
N THR A 3 -23.51 -6.08 -3.08
CA THR A 3 -22.61 -6.35 -4.20
C THR A 3 -21.75 -5.12 -4.40
N THR A 4 -20.45 -5.31 -4.28
CA THR A 4 -19.46 -4.25 -4.51
C THR A 4 -18.93 -4.42 -5.93
N VAL A 5 -18.87 -3.32 -6.68
CA VAL A 5 -18.30 -3.27 -8.03
C VAL A 5 -17.33 -2.11 -8.09
N GLU A 6 -16.27 -2.28 -8.86
CA GLU A 6 -15.32 -1.21 -9.11
C GLU A 6 -15.82 -0.26 -10.19
N ALA A 7 -15.57 1.02 -9.96
CA ALA A 7 -15.93 2.10 -10.85
C ALA A 7 -14.83 3.16 -10.83
N GLU A 8 -14.56 3.73 -12.00
CA GLU A 8 -13.73 4.91 -12.12
C GLU A 8 -14.60 6.16 -11.99
N VAL A 9 -14.09 7.17 -11.29
CA VAL A 9 -14.71 8.50 -11.21
C VAL A 9 -13.73 9.49 -11.84
N ASP A 10 -14.14 10.16 -12.91
CA ASP A 10 -13.30 11.15 -13.58
C ASP A 10 -13.29 12.50 -12.86
N VAL A 11 -12.43 13.41 -13.32
CA VAL A 11 -12.29 14.78 -12.76
C VAL A 11 -13.55 15.64 -12.92
N ASN A 12 -14.47 15.24 -13.80
CA ASN A 12 -15.75 15.91 -14.01
C ASN A 12 -16.88 15.28 -13.17
N GLY A 13 -16.57 14.24 -12.38
CA GLY A 13 -17.53 13.47 -11.59
C GLY A 13 -18.33 12.44 -12.38
N ALA A 14 -17.96 12.15 -13.63
CA ALA A 14 -18.55 11.06 -14.40
C ALA A 14 -18.07 9.71 -13.84
N VAL A 15 -19.03 8.81 -13.60
CA VAL A 15 -18.75 7.48 -13.04
C VAL A 15 -18.89 6.42 -14.11
N THR A 16 -17.85 5.63 -14.31
CA THR A 16 -17.82 4.52 -15.26
C THR A 16 -17.59 3.22 -14.51
N LEU A 17 -18.52 2.28 -14.62
CA LEU A 17 -18.31 0.94 -14.07
C LEU A 17 -17.23 0.23 -14.89
N LEU A 18 -16.20 -0.30 -14.21
CA LEU A 18 -15.17 -1.09 -14.86
C LEU A 18 -15.70 -2.46 -15.27
N GLU A 19 -16.66 -2.97 -14.50
CA GLU A 19 -17.34 -4.25 -14.77
C GLU A 19 -18.86 -4.07 -14.90
N PRO A 20 -19.53 -4.80 -15.82
CA PRO A 20 -20.98 -4.73 -15.95
C PRO A 20 -21.72 -5.29 -14.73
N LEU A 21 -22.44 -4.42 -14.01
CA LEU A 21 -23.28 -4.84 -12.88
C LEU A 21 -24.54 -5.58 -13.37
N ARG A 22 -24.56 -6.90 -13.15
CA ARG A 22 -25.71 -7.77 -13.50
C ARG A 22 -26.76 -7.72 -12.39
N LEU A 23 -27.83 -6.97 -12.63
CA LEU A 23 -28.97 -6.90 -11.72
C LEU A 23 -30.13 -7.72 -12.28
N ASN A 24 -30.80 -8.49 -11.41
CA ASN A 24 -31.99 -9.26 -11.77
C ASN A 24 -33.27 -8.41 -11.84
N LYS A 25 -33.19 -7.15 -11.41
CA LYS A 25 -34.27 -6.16 -11.46
C LYS A 25 -33.71 -4.75 -11.45
N LYS A 26 -34.49 -3.80 -11.96
CA LYS A 26 -34.14 -2.37 -11.89
C LYS A 26 -33.93 -1.96 -10.43
N SER A 27 -32.77 -1.38 -10.15
CA SER A 27 -32.36 -0.97 -8.80
C SER A 27 -31.70 0.40 -8.83
N ARG A 28 -31.65 1.08 -7.68
CA ARG A 28 -30.89 2.32 -7.48
C ARG A 28 -29.72 2.04 -6.56
N ALA A 29 -28.57 2.65 -6.83
CA ALA A 29 -27.38 2.58 -5.98
C ALA A 29 -26.99 3.99 -5.53
N ILE A 30 -26.31 4.07 -4.38
CA ILE A 30 -25.66 5.28 -3.87
C ILE A 30 -24.16 5.00 -3.92
N LEU A 31 -23.39 5.98 -4.41
CA LEU A 31 -21.94 5.93 -4.46
C LEU A 31 -21.39 6.80 -3.33
N THR A 32 -20.37 6.30 -2.64
CA THR A 32 -19.65 7.05 -1.60
C THR A 32 -18.19 7.08 -2.01
N LEU A 33 -17.70 8.27 -2.35
CA LEU A 33 -16.29 8.50 -2.62
C LEU A 33 -15.59 8.77 -1.28
N LEU A 34 -14.60 7.95 -0.95
CA LEU A 34 -13.70 8.21 0.17
C LEU A 34 -12.51 9.00 -0.37
N GLU A 35 -12.54 10.32 -0.21
CA GLU A 35 -11.37 11.14 -0.46
C GLU A 35 -10.30 10.74 0.55
N SER A 36 -9.26 10.06 0.07
CA SER A 36 -8.04 9.92 0.85
C SER A 36 -7.36 11.27 0.78
N GLU A 37 -7.56 12.10 1.80
CA GLU A 37 -6.68 13.23 2.10
C GLU A 37 -5.30 12.66 2.43
N ARG A 38 -4.56 12.20 1.42
CA ARG A 38 -3.10 12.20 1.52
C ARG A 38 -2.76 13.66 1.59
N ALA A 39 -2.59 14.16 2.81
CA ALA A 39 -2.05 15.48 3.04
C ALA A 39 -0.72 15.54 2.27
N LEU A 40 -0.73 16.24 1.14
CA LEU A 40 0.47 16.61 0.44
C LEU A 40 1.13 17.63 1.37
N LEU A 41 2.09 17.16 2.16
CA LEU A 41 2.89 18.04 2.99
C LEU A 41 3.54 19.05 2.05
N THR A 42 3.45 20.32 2.42
CA THR A 42 4.24 21.35 1.77
C THR A 42 5.73 21.05 1.97
N GLU A 43 6.57 21.65 1.12
CA GLU A 43 8.03 21.51 1.23
C GLU A 43 8.52 21.91 2.64
N GLU A 44 7.93 22.95 3.22
CA GLU A 44 8.23 23.43 4.57
C GLU A 44 7.83 22.42 5.66
N GLU A 45 6.66 21.80 5.54
CA GLU A 45 6.19 20.76 6.47
C GLU A 45 7.02 19.49 6.37
N THR A 46 7.48 19.15 5.16
CA THR A 46 8.38 18.02 4.90
C THR A 46 9.72 18.24 5.59
N GLN A 47 10.33 19.41 5.39
CA GLN A 47 11.60 19.76 6.04
C GLN A 47 11.48 19.79 7.58
N LEU A 48 10.37 20.31 8.11
CA LEU A 48 10.12 20.31 9.55
C LEU A 48 9.96 18.89 10.10
N ALA A 49 9.28 18.00 9.37
CA ALA A 49 9.15 16.61 9.73
C ALA A 49 10.51 15.91 9.72
N GLU A 50 11.32 16.10 8.68
CA GLU A 50 12.68 15.54 8.58
C GLU A 50 13.58 15.97 9.74
N VAL A 51 13.58 17.25 10.10
CA VAL A 51 14.36 17.75 11.26
C VAL A 51 13.89 17.11 12.56
N ARG A 52 12.57 16.93 12.74
CA ARG A 52 12.01 16.24 13.92
C ARG A 52 12.39 14.77 13.95
N PHE A 53 12.35 14.08 12.82
CA PHE A 53 12.71 12.67 12.72
C PHE A 53 14.21 12.44 12.87
N ALA A 54 15.06 13.32 12.35
CA ALA A 54 16.50 13.25 12.45
C ALA A 54 16.98 13.18 13.91
N ARG A 55 16.26 13.81 14.85
CA ARG A 55 16.54 13.71 16.30
C ARG A 55 16.49 12.27 16.83
N TRP A 56 15.70 11.41 16.21
CA TRP A 56 15.50 10.02 16.65
C TRP A 56 16.35 9.02 15.87
N ILE A 57 16.95 9.43 14.74
CA ILE A 57 17.85 8.58 13.96
C ILE A 57 19.08 8.26 14.80
N GLY A 58 19.35 6.97 15.02
CA GLY A 58 20.47 6.49 15.83
C GLY A 58 20.29 6.63 17.34
N ALA A 59 19.11 7.06 17.82
CA ALA A 59 18.83 7.17 19.26
C ALA A 59 18.66 5.79 19.93
N ALA A 60 18.34 4.74 19.15
CA ALA A 60 18.27 3.36 19.62
C ALA A 60 19.59 2.63 19.29
N SER A 61 20.38 2.35 20.33
CA SER A 61 21.51 1.42 20.23
C SER A 61 21.01 0.00 20.52
N LEU A 62 21.11 -0.89 19.53
CA LEU A 62 20.70 -2.29 19.67
C LEU A 62 21.69 -3.13 20.47
N GLY A 63 22.89 -2.61 20.78
CA GLY A 63 23.95 -3.34 21.47
C GLY A 63 24.66 -4.39 20.61
N TYR A 64 24.27 -4.52 19.34
CA TYR A 64 24.91 -5.35 18.32
C TYR A 64 24.85 -4.66 16.94
N PRO A 65 25.71 -5.03 15.98
CA PRO A 65 25.69 -4.45 14.64
C PRO A 65 24.36 -4.71 13.94
N THR A 66 23.70 -3.67 13.46
CA THR A 66 22.56 -3.79 12.54
C THR A 66 23.02 -4.55 11.29
N GLY A 67 22.37 -5.67 10.98
CA GLY A 67 22.72 -6.52 9.84
C GLY A 67 23.26 -7.91 10.21
N ALA A 68 23.56 -8.18 11.48
CA ALA A 68 23.93 -9.54 11.93
C ALA A 68 22.80 -10.57 11.69
N ASP A 69 21.55 -10.13 11.79
CA ASP A 69 20.38 -10.98 11.56
C ASP A 69 19.93 -11.00 10.09
N ASN A 70 20.41 -10.08 9.24
CA ASN A 70 20.04 -10.07 7.81
C ASN A 70 20.51 -11.34 7.12
N GLU A 71 21.71 -11.83 7.45
CA GLU A 71 22.24 -13.07 6.88
C GLU A 71 21.41 -14.29 7.29
N SER A 72 20.85 -14.30 8.51
CA SER A 72 19.93 -15.35 8.97
C SER A 72 18.57 -15.27 8.28
N ILE A 73 18.06 -14.05 8.07
CA ILE A 73 16.81 -13.81 7.33
C ILE A 73 16.97 -14.24 5.87
N ASP A 74 18.08 -13.89 5.23
CA ASP A 74 18.37 -14.27 3.84
C ASP A 74 18.51 -15.79 3.69
N ALA A 75 19.13 -16.47 4.65
CA ALA A 75 19.24 -17.92 4.67
C ALA A 75 17.88 -18.62 4.86
N ASP A 76 17.03 -18.08 5.73
CA ASP A 76 15.67 -18.58 5.97
C ASP A 76 14.79 -18.36 4.74
N LEU A 77 14.89 -17.19 4.10
CA LEU A 77 14.18 -16.84 2.88
C LEU A 77 14.64 -17.71 1.69
N ALA A 78 15.94 -17.95 1.55
CA ALA A 78 16.48 -18.86 0.54
C ALA A 78 16.05 -20.32 0.78
N ARG A 79 15.90 -20.73 2.05
CA ARG A 79 15.38 -22.07 2.38
C ARG A 79 13.89 -22.22 2.05
N GLU A 80 13.09 -21.17 2.29
CA GLU A 80 11.65 -21.21 2.07
C GLU A 80 11.28 -21.04 0.59
N TYR A 81 11.99 -20.18 -0.15
CA TYR A 81 11.65 -19.81 -1.54
C TYR A 81 12.71 -20.16 -2.60
N GLY A 82 13.93 -20.54 -2.21
CA GLY A 82 15.00 -20.87 -3.15
C GLY A 82 14.79 -22.19 -3.93
N ARG A 83 13.77 -22.98 -3.57
CA ARG A 83 13.40 -24.21 -4.29
C ARG A 83 12.50 -24.00 -5.51
N GLY A 84 12.14 -22.76 -5.85
CA GLY A 84 11.15 -22.46 -6.89
C GLY A 84 11.68 -21.83 -8.18
N LEU A 85 13.00 -21.75 -8.39
CA LEU A 85 13.60 -21.12 -9.59
C LEU A 85 14.40 -22.07 -10.49
N ASP A 86 14.31 -23.38 -10.25
CA ASP A 86 14.75 -24.37 -11.23
C ASP A 86 13.52 -24.77 -12.05
N GLY A 87 13.39 -24.14 -13.22
CA GLY A 87 12.28 -24.32 -14.14
C GLY A 87 12.10 -25.78 -14.56
N ASP A 88 10.85 -26.23 -14.52
CA ASP A 88 10.37 -27.32 -15.34
C ASP A 88 10.41 -26.86 -16.82
N GLU A 89 11.46 -27.25 -17.54
CA GLU A 89 11.47 -27.41 -19.01
C GLU A 89 11.46 -28.90 -19.37
#